data_AF-A0A9Q5W9Q9-F1
#
_entry.id   AF-A0A9Q5W9Q9-F1
#
_cell.length_a   1.000
_cell.length_b   1.000
_cell.length_c   1.000
_cell.angle_alpha   90.00
_cell.angle_beta   90.00
_cell.angle_gamma   90.00
#
_symmetry.space_group_name_H-M   'P 1'
#
loop_
_entity.id
_entity.type
_entity.pdbx_description
1 polymer ?
#
loop_
_entity_poly.entity_id
_entity_poly.type
_entity_poly.pdbx_seq_one_letter_code
_entity_poly.pdbx_strand_id
1 'polypeptide(L)' 'MGRKLSKSHLPEKICPVCQLPFTWRKKWQDCWDDVKYCSERCRRRRSQTT' A
#
# COMPACT_ATOMS: atom_id res chain seq x y z
N MET A 1 11.62 -20.96 24.27
CA MET A 1 10.44 -20.67 23.41
C MET A 1 10.57 -19.24 22.91
N GLY A 2 10.96 -19.06 21.65
CA GLY A 2 11.23 -17.74 21.08
C GLY A 2 9.96 -16.87 21.06
N ARG A 3 9.98 -15.77 21.80
CA ARG A 3 8.91 -14.76 21.74
C ARG A 3 8.97 -14.13 20.35
N LYS A 4 8.14 -14.60 19.43
CA LYS A 4 7.77 -13.83 18.24
C LYS A 4 7.08 -12.56 18.74
N LEU A 5 7.86 -11.49 18.91
CA LEU A 5 7.29 -10.15 19.04
C LEU A 5 6.47 -9.92 17.77
N SER A 6 5.15 -9.85 17.94
CA SER A 6 4.17 -9.54 16.92
C SER A 6 4.62 -8.25 16.23
N LYS A 7 5.22 -8.39 15.04
CA LYS A 7 5.57 -7.24 14.21
C LYS A 7 4.27 -6.51 13.95
N SER A 8 4.19 -5.31 14.49
CA SER A 8 3.09 -4.36 14.44
C SER A 8 2.31 -4.51 13.13
N HIS A 9 1.01 -4.74 13.25
CA HIS A 9 0.09 -4.88 12.14
C HIS A 9 0.00 -3.52 11.43
N LEU A 10 0.96 -3.28 10.54
CA LEU A 10 0.94 -2.10 9.69
C LEU A 10 -0.30 -2.20 8.82
N PRO A 11 -1.03 -1.08 8.62
CA PRO A 11 -2.22 -1.13 7.79
C PRO A 11 -1.82 -1.56 6.38
N GLU A 12 -2.55 -2.54 5.86
CA GLU A 12 -2.40 -3.07 4.52
C GLU A 12 -3.55 -2.54 3.67
N LYS A 13 -3.25 -2.13 2.44
CA LYS A 13 -4.26 -1.71 1.46
C LYS A 13 -4.14 -2.56 0.20
N ILE A 14 -5.25 -2.72 -0.51
CA ILE A 14 -5.28 -3.44 -1.79
C ILE A 14 -5.17 -2.42 -2.92
N CYS A 15 -4.23 -2.64 -3.84
CA CYS A 15 -4.12 -1.78 -5.02
C CYS A 15 -5.19 -2.17 -6.06
N PRO A 16 -6.08 -1.25 -6.50
CA PRO A 16 -7.16 -1.59 -7.44
C PRO A 16 -6.66 -1.94 -8.85
N VAL A 17 -5.38 -1.65 -9.17
CA VAL A 17 -4.80 -1.84 -10.51
C VAL A 17 -4.09 -3.19 -10.65
N CYS A 18 -3.34 -3.61 -9.62
CA CYS A 18 -2.64 -4.90 -9.63
C CYS A 18 -3.26 -5.93 -8.68
N GLN A 19 -4.25 -5.54 -7.87
CA GLN A 19 -4.92 -6.38 -6.86
C GLN A 19 -3.95 -6.99 -5.84
N LEU A 20 -2.75 -6.41 -5.70
CA LEU A 20 -1.76 -6.86 -4.73
C LEU A 20 -1.92 -6.11 -3.41
N PRO A 21 -1.85 -6.81 -2.27
CA PRO A 21 -1.78 -6.17 -0.96
C PRO A 21 -0.45 -5.44 -0.83
N PHE A 22 -0.48 -4.23 -0.27
CA PHE A 22 0.70 -3.47 0.03
C PHE A 22 0.62 -2.85 1.42
N THR A 23 1.71 -2.95 2.16
CA THR A 23 1.84 -2.47 3.53
C THR A 23 2.17 -0.98 3.58
N TRP A 24 1.73 -0.31 4.64
CA TRP A 24 2.13 1.05 4.97
C TRP A 24 3.64 1.25 4.92
N ARG A 25 4.08 2.40 4.41
CA ARG A 25 5.47 2.81 4.35
C ARG A 25 5.64 4.17 5.01
N LYS A 26 6.78 4.41 5.66
CA LYS A 26 7.09 5.68 6.33
C LYS A 26 6.94 6.92 5.43
N LYS A 27 7.23 6.78 4.13
CA LYS A 27 7.04 7.85 3.13
C LYS A 27 5.58 8.28 2.92
N TRP A 28 4.62 7.50 3.42
CA TRP A 28 3.20 7.76 3.30
C TRP A 28 2.57 8.24 4.60
N GLN A 29 3.36 8.53 5.63
CA GLN A 29 2.84 8.99 6.92
C GLN A 29 1.84 10.17 6.78
N ASP A 30 2.11 11.13 5.90
CA ASP A 30 1.26 12.32 5.70
C ASP A 30 0.10 12.11 4.71
N CYS A 31 0.26 11.19 3.74
CA CYS A 31 -0.70 11.01 2.64
C CYS A 31 -1.34 9.61 2.61
N TRP A 32 -1.21 8.80 3.67
CA TRP A 32 -1.63 7.40 3.66
C TRP A 32 -3.10 7.24 3.29
N ASP A 33 -3.95 8.17 3.74
CA ASP A 33 -5.39 8.14 3.46
C ASP A 33 -5.68 8.22 1.94
N ASP A 34 -4.98 9.10 1.22
CA ASP A 34 -5.10 9.28 -0.23
C ASP A 34 -4.42 8.15 -1.04
N VAL A 35 -3.41 7.49 -0.46
CA VAL A 35 -2.67 6.39 -1.13
C VAL A 35 -3.57 5.16 -1.30
N LYS A 36 -4.08 5.00 -2.52
CA LYS A 36 -4.86 3.83 -2.98
C LYS A 36 -4.06 2.86 -3.86
N TYR A 37 -2.88 3.28 -4.34
CA TYR A 37 -2.08 2.51 -5.31
C TYR A 37 -0.73 2.13 -4.72
N CYS A 38 -0.29 0.89 -4.97
CA CYS A 38 0.99 0.38 -4.47
C CYS A 38 2.22 1.12 -5.06
N SER A 39 2.05 1.77 -6.21
CA SER A 39 3.12 2.44 -6.96
C SER A 39 2.55 3.53 -7.86
N GLU A 40 3.42 4.49 -8.21
CA GLU A 40 3.06 5.54 -9.17
C GLU A 40 2.72 4.97 -10.55
N ARG A 41 3.37 3.87 -10.95
CA ARG A 41 3.05 3.14 -12.18
C ARG A 41 1.58 2.70 -12.19
N CYS A 42 1.08 2.16 -11.07
CA CYS A 42 -0.33 1.77 -10.96
C CYS A 42 -1.26 3.00 -11.01
N ARG A 43 -0.90 4.09 -10.33
CA ARG A 43 -1.66 5.35 -10.40
C ARG A 43 -1.80 5.86 -11.84
N ARG A 44 -0.70 5.92 -12.59
CA ARG A 44 -0.68 6.38 -13.99
C ARG A 44 -1.44 5.45 -14.93
N ARG A 45 -1.43 4.13 -14.67
CA ARG A 45 -2.11 3.13 -15.51
C ARG A 45 -3.64 3.30 -15.51
N ARG A 46 -4.25 3.67 -14.37
CA ARG A 46 -5.69 3.97 -14.30
C ARG A 46 -6.07 5.20 -15.15
N SER A 47 -5.19 6.19 -15.24
CA SER A 47 -5.41 7.41 -16.03
C SER A 47 -5.30 7.20 -17.54
N GLN A 48 -4.77 6.07 -18.00
CA GLN A 48 -4.58 5.76 -19.43
C GLN A 48 -5.68 4.88 -20.02
N THR A 49 -6.75 4.60 -19.28
CA THR A 49 -7.93 3.91 -19.81
C THR A 49 -8.79 4.91 -20.59
N THR A 50 -8.35 5.27 -21.80
CA THR A 50 -9.13 5.87 -22.89
C THR A 50 -8.67 5.20 -24.17
#